data_AF-A0A3S4H7M9-F1
#
_entry.id   AF-A0A3S4H7M9-F1
#
_cell.length_a   1.000
_cell.length_b   1.000
_cell.length_c   1.000
_cell.angle_alpha   90.00
_cell.angle_beta   90.00
_cell.angle_gamma   90.00
#
_symmetry.space_group_name_H-M   'P 1'
#
loop_
_entity.id
_entity.type
_entity.pdbx_description
1 polymer ?
#
loop_
_entity_poly.entity_id
_entity_poly.type
_entity_poly.pdbx_seq_one_letter_code
_entity_poly.pdbx_strand_id
1 'polypeptide(L)' 'MLYSIGKDSSVMLHLARKAFYPGTLPFPLLHVDTGWKFREMYAFRDRTANAYGCELLVHKNPEGVAMGHQSVRSR' A
#
# COMPACT_ATOMS: atom_id res chain seq x y z
N MET A 1 3.75 5.22 -6.85
CA MET A 1 4.76 4.17 -6.61
C MET A 1 4.09 2.90 -6.11
N LEU A 2 4.42 1.74 -6.68
CA LEU A 2 3.88 0.45 -6.23
C LEU A 2 4.40 0.13 -4.81
N TYR A 3 3.48 -0.14 -3.89
CA TYR A 3 3.77 -0.39 -2.49
C TYR A 3 3.09 -1.67 -2.00
N SER A 4 3.87 -2.74 -1.85
CA SER A 4 3.35 -4.08 -1.49
C SER A 4 3.28 -4.32 0.02
N ILE A 5 3.79 -3.40 0.84
CA ILE A 5 4.03 -3.57 2.28
C ILE A 5 5.19 -4.54 2.58
N GLY A 6 5.87 -5.05 1.55
CA GLY A 6 7.07 -5.87 1.70
C GLY A 6 8.32 -5.05 2.05
N LYS A 7 9.39 -5.74 2.45
CA LYS A 7 10.69 -5.13 2.82
C LYS A 7 11.25 -4.22 1.72
N ASP A 8 11.25 -4.67 0.47
CA ASP A 8 11.89 -3.94 -0.63
C ASP A 8 11.12 -2.67 -0.98
N SER A 9 9.79 -2.77 -1.02
CA SER A 9 8.93 -1.61 -1.25
C SER A 9 9.00 -0.59 -0.09
N SER A 10 9.25 -1.05 1.13
CA SER A 10 9.45 -0.20 2.30
C SER A 10 10.80 0.53 2.26
N VAL A 11 11.87 -0.15 1.83
CA VAL A 11 13.17 0.49 1.57
C VAL A 11 13.05 1.51 0.44
N MET A 12 12.37 1.17 -0.66
CA MET A 12 12.13 2.09 -1.77
C MET A 12 11.34 3.33 -1.32
N LEU A 13 10.30 3.16 -0.49
CA LEU A 13 9.56 4.27 0.11
C LEU A 13 10.48 5.16 0.95
N HIS A 14 11.35 4.57 1.78
CA HIS A 14 12.31 5.33 2.58
C HIS A 14 13.29 6.12 1.73
N LEU A 15 13.79 5.54 0.63
CA LEU A 15 14.66 6.23 -0.32
C LEU A 15 13.93 7.38 -1.03
N ALA A 16 12.69 7.16 -1.46
CA ALA A 16 11.87 8.20 -2.07
C ALA A 16 11.68 9.38 -1.10
N ARG A 17 11.39 9.12 0.18
CA ARG A 17 11.30 10.19 1.19
C ARG A 17 12.58 11.01 1.32
N LYS A 18 13.74 10.36 1.29
CA LYS A 18 15.04 11.07 1.33
C LYS A 18 15.26 11.91 0.08
N ALA A 19 14.86 11.41 -1.09
CA ALA A 19 15.04 12.12 -2.36
C ALA A 19 14.18 13.39 -2.46
N PHE A 20 13.01 13.42 -1.82
CA PHE A 20 12.07 14.55 -1.91
C PHE A 20 12.01 15.42 -0.65
N TYR A 21 12.82 15.13 0.38
CA TYR A 21 12.89 15.95 1.58
C TYR A 21 13.32 17.41 1.26
N PRO A 22 12.70 18.45 1.88
CA PRO A 22 11.68 18.41 2.93
C PRO A 22 10.23 18.31 2.43
N GLY A 23 10.02 18.23 1.13
CA GLY A 23 8.70 18.10 0.52
C GLY A 23 8.08 16.71 0.71
N THR A 24 6.81 16.60 0.29
CA THR A 24 6.09 15.33 0.21
C THR A 24 6.41 14.59 -1.08
N LEU A 25 6.05 13.30 -1.16
CA LEU A 25 6.18 12.56 -2.42
C LEU A 25 5.28 13.23 -3.49
N PRO A 26 5.79 13.50 -4.70
CA PRO A 26 5.01 14.12 -5.77
C PRO A 26 4.08 13.11 -6.49
N PHE A 27 3.88 11.93 -5.91
CA PHE A 27 3.07 10.86 -6.49
C PHE A 27 2.42 10.01 -5.38
N PRO A 28 1.24 9.41 -5.65
CA PRO A 28 0.58 8.52 -4.70
C PRO A 28 1.29 7.17 -4.57
N LEU A 29 1.01 6.47 -3.48
CA LEU A 29 1.31 5.05 -3.30
C LEU A 29 0.15 4.23 -3.89
N LEU A 30 0.48 3.11 -4.55
CA LEU A 30 -0.52 2.17 -5.06
C LEU A 30 -0.32 0.80 -4.43
N HIS A 31 -1.37 0.31 -3.78
CA HIS A 31 -1.42 -1.01 -3.19
C HIS A 31 -2.43 -1.89 -3.94
N VAL A 32 -1.94 -2.97 -4.55
CA VAL A 32 -2.81 -4.01 -5.10
C VAL A 32 -3.17 -4.97 -3.98
N ASP A 33 -4.45 -4.98 -3.62
CA ASP A 33 -4.98 -5.80 -2.55
C ASP A 33 -5.58 -7.10 -3.10
N THR A 34 -5.18 -8.21 -2.51
CA THR A 34 -5.67 -9.56 -2.82
C THR A 34 -6.65 -10.06 -1.75
N GLY A 35 -6.79 -9.34 -0.63
CA GLY A 35 -7.60 -9.73 0.51
C GLY A 35 -6.93 -10.75 1.45
N TRP A 36 -5.76 -11.27 1.12
CA TRP A 36 -5.11 -12.37 1.87
C TRP A 36 -4.04 -11.93 2.88
N LYS A 37 -3.80 -10.62 3.04
CA LYS A 37 -2.79 -10.12 3.99
C LYS A 37 -3.33 -10.12 5.43
N PHE A 38 -2.43 -10.29 6.41
CA PHE A 38 -2.77 -10.14 7.82
C PHE A 38 -3.28 -8.72 8.12
N ARG A 39 -4.16 -8.59 9.11
CA ARG A 39 -4.74 -7.31 9.51
C ARG A 39 -3.67 -6.30 9.93
N GLU A 40 -2.62 -6.78 10.58
CA GLU A 40 -1.46 -6.01 11.01
C GLU A 40 -0.72 -5.39 9.83
N MET A 41 -0.71 -6.04 8.66
CA MET A 41 -0.10 -5.47 7.46
C MET A 41 -0.90 -4.28 6.95
N TYR A 42 -2.23 -4.36 6.90
CA TYR A 42 -3.07 -3.22 6.52
C TYR A 42 -2.92 -2.07 7.52
N ALA A 43 -2.92 -2.37 8.82
CA ALA A 43 -2.71 -1.36 9.85
C ALA A 43 -1.33 -0.69 9.73
N PHE A 44 -0.28 -1.45 9.42
CA PHE A 44 1.05 -0.90 9.16
C PHE A 44 1.08 -0.04 7.90
N ARG A 45 0.46 -0.49 6.80
CA ARG A 45 0.33 0.26 5.54
C ARG A 45 -0.32 1.63 5.78
N ASP A 46 -1.47 1.64 6.46
CA ASP A 46 -2.27 2.84 6.68
C ASP A 46 -1.53 3.82 7.59
N ARG A 47 -0.91 3.33 8.68
CA ARG A 47 -0.04 4.16 9.53
C ARG A 47 1.14 4.75 8.76
N THR A 48 1.76 3.97 7.89
CA THR A 48 2.95 4.41 7.12
C THR A 48 2.58 5.50 6.12
N ALA A 49 1.50 5.31 5.36
CA ALA A 49 1.02 6.32 4.41
C ALA A 49 0.64 7.63 5.12
N ASN A 50 -0.10 7.53 6.24
CA ASN A 50 -0.50 8.70 7.04
C ASN A 50 0.71 9.43 7.64
N ALA A 51 1.66 8.70 8.23
CA ALA A 51 2.86 9.29 8.84
C ALA A 51 3.69 10.09 7.83
N TYR A 52 3.61 9.74 6.55
CA TYR A 52 4.39 10.36 5.48
C TYR A 52 3.57 11.32 4.62
N GLY A 53 2.30 11.58 4.97
CA GLY A 53 1.40 12.45 4.21
C GLY A 53 1.22 12.00 2.76
N CYS A 54 1.32 10.69 2.51
CA CYS A 54 1.21 10.14 1.16
C CYS A 54 -0.22 9.70 0.88
N GLU A 55 -0.76 10.10 -0.28
CA GLU A 55 -2.00 9.52 -0.79
C GLU A 55 -1.79 8.03 -1.08
N LEU A 56 -2.71 7.19 -0.60
CA LEU A 56 -2.67 5.74 -0.78
C LEU A 56 -3.89 5.27 -1.59
N LEU A 57 -3.62 4.85 -2.81
CA LEU A 57 -4.59 4.22 -3.69
C LEU A 57 -4.59 2.71 -3.43
N VAL A 58 -5.78 2.13 -3.26
CA VAL A 58 -5.95 0.68 -3.09
C VAL A 58 -6.77 0.16 -4.26
N HIS A 59 -6.26 -0.87 -4.94
CA HIS A 59 -6.94 -1.49 -6.06
C HIS A 59 -7.16 -2.98 -5.82
N LYS A 60 -8.36 -3.48 -6.14
CA LYS A 60 -8.74 -4.89 -6.13
C LYS A 60 -9.21 -5.29 -7.52
N ASN A 61 -9.01 -6.55 -7.90
CA ASN A 61 -9.50 -7.07 -9.18
C ASN A 61 -10.95 -7.56 -9.00
N PRO A 62 -11.97 -6.89 -9.59
CA PRO A 62 -13.36 -7.29 -9.43
C PRO A 62 -13.65 -8.70 -9.95
N GLU A 63 -13.03 -9.11 -11.06
CA GLU A 63 -13.17 -10.45 -11.62
C GLU A 63 -12.55 -11.49 -10.69
N GLY A 64 -11.36 -11.19 -10.13
CA GLY A 64 -10.71 -12.05 -9.14
C GLY A 64 -11.51 -12.22 -7.85
N VAL A 65 -12.24 -11.19 -7.44
CA VAL A 65 -13.21 -11.27 -6.32
C VAL A 65 -14.39 -12.17 -6.70
N ALA A 66 -14.97 -11.97 -7.88
CA ALA A 66 -16.11 -12.78 -8.36
C ALA A 66 -15.76 -14.27 -8.53
N MET A 67 -14.53 -14.57 -8.94
CA MET A 67 -14.01 -15.94 -9.09
C MET A 67 -13.53 -16.57 -7.76
N GLY A 68 -13.59 -15.84 -6.65
CA GLY A 68 -13.13 -16.34 -5.34
C GLY A 68 -11.60 -16.43 -5.19
N HIS A 69 -10.84 -15.83 -6.11
CA HIS A 69 -9.37 -15.74 -6.03
C HIS A 69 -8.89 -14.68 -5.03
N GLN A 70 -9.78 -13.77 -4.62
CA GLN A 70 -9.53 -12.75 -3.61
C GLN A 70 -10.48 -12.90 -2.43
N SER A 71 -9.97 -12.71 -1.22
CA SER A 71 -10.81 -12.78 -0.01
C SER A 71 -11.78 -11.59 0.04
N VAL A 72 -13.06 -11.89 0.24
CA VAL A 72 -14.15 -10.92 0.43
C VAL A 72 -14.27 -10.49 1.89
N ARG A 73 -13.65 -11.24 2.82
CA ARG A 73 -13.71 -10.98 4.27
C ARG A 73 -12.43 -10.31 4.75
N SER A 74 -12.40 -8.99 4.62
CA SER A 74 -11.59 -8.13 5.47
C SER A 74 -12.54 -7.12 6.15
N ARG A 75 -13.22 -7.55 7.21
CA ARG A 75 -13.88 -6.64 8.16
C ARG A 75 -13.00 -6.50 9.39
#